data_AF-A0A397CK47-F1
#
_entry.id   AF-A0A397CK47-F1
#
_cell.length_a   1.000
_cell.length_b   1.000
_cell.length_c   1.000
_cell.angle_alpha   90.00
_cell.angle_beta   90.00
_cell.angle_gamma   90.00
#
_symmetry.space_group_name_H-M   'P 1'
#
loop_
_entity.id
_entity.type
_entity.pdbx_description
1 polymer ?
#
loop_
_entity_poly.entity_id
_entity_poly.type
_entity_poly.pdbx_seq_one_letter_code
_entity_poly.pdbx_strand_id
1 'polypeptide(L)'
;MAGTSTPVPYGVFHTLTYESHNPKDPYDPNWKEPKIDVMLYPETQNIPLDNLSKHLRPPPPRIPDSYDIFVGLSSFRDGERCGYTLFTGFLRAIRPNRLFFGVVDQVLENDTTCLIEYCKLAHNEWPYDDCRFRSQIRVDELHADSARGPVFARHHQQKLIHDEEFCLQVDAHSAFTKDWDLGVVSDWKATNNEMAVLSTYLHDLHNFISDDGSNNGANYDHCMCSYPYYPFPVVDISFL
;
A
#
# COMPACT_ATOMS: atom_id res chain seq x y z
N MET A 1 5.75 -46.77 -13.45
CA MET A 1 5.12 -45.45 -13.62
C MET A 1 4.58 -45.04 -12.26
N ALA A 2 5.28 -44.18 -11.53
CA ALA A 2 4.78 -43.69 -10.25
C ALA A 2 3.68 -42.67 -10.57
N GLY A 3 2.44 -43.01 -10.24
CA GLY A 3 1.32 -42.09 -10.37
C GLY A 3 1.59 -40.88 -9.48
N THR A 4 1.94 -39.76 -10.08
CA THR A 4 2.01 -38.47 -9.40
C THR A 4 0.59 -38.01 -9.14
N SER A 5 -0.04 -38.52 -8.08
CA SER A 5 -1.34 -38.01 -7.63
C SER A 5 -1.15 -36.56 -7.24
N THR A 6 -1.87 -35.65 -7.91
CA THR A 6 -1.93 -34.24 -7.54
C THR A 6 -2.41 -34.16 -6.08
N PRO A 7 -1.69 -33.44 -5.19
CA PRO A 7 -2.15 -33.26 -3.82
C PRO A 7 -3.55 -32.65 -3.83
N VAL A 8 -4.46 -33.19 -3.03
CA VAL A 8 -5.78 -32.57 -2.83
C VAL A 8 -5.55 -31.35 -1.96
N PRO A 9 -5.83 -30.13 -2.45
CA PRO A 9 -5.62 -28.91 -1.68
C PRO A 9 -6.56 -28.86 -0.46
N TYR A 10 -6.08 -28.31 0.66
CA TYR A 10 -6.87 -28.13 1.88
C TYR A 10 -7.61 -26.79 1.79
N GLY A 11 -8.92 -26.87 1.54
CA GLY A 11 -9.74 -25.67 1.42
C GLY A 11 -9.98 -24.98 2.77
N VAL A 12 -9.88 -23.65 2.78
CA VAL A 12 -10.30 -22.80 3.90
C VAL A 12 -11.62 -22.13 3.51
N PHE A 13 -12.63 -22.24 4.38
CA PHE A 13 -13.91 -21.55 4.18
C PHE A 13 -13.80 -20.10 4.64
N HIS A 14 -14.22 -19.19 3.77
CA HIS A 14 -14.39 -17.77 4.07
C HIS A 14 -15.83 -17.37 3.80
N THR A 15 -16.43 -16.64 4.74
CA THR A 15 -17.77 -16.09 4.58
C THR A 15 -17.68 -14.70 3.96
N LEU A 16 -18.09 -14.57 2.70
CA LEU A 16 -18.23 -13.27 2.04
C LEU A 16 -19.50 -12.58 2.51
N THR A 17 -19.34 -11.33 2.92
CA THR A 17 -20.43 -10.44 3.30
C THR A 17 -20.50 -9.29 2.30
N TYR A 18 -21.69 -9.04 1.75
CA TYR A 18 -21.90 -7.92 0.84
C TYR A 18 -22.57 -6.78 1.60
N GLU A 19 -21.99 -5.59 1.51
CA GLU A 19 -22.71 -4.36 1.84
C GLU A 19 -23.58 -3.94 0.64
N SER A 20 -24.80 -3.54 0.97
CA SER A 20 -25.97 -3.30 0.10
C SER A 20 -25.68 -2.93 -1.37
N HIS A 21 -26.07 -3.82 -2.29
CA HIS A 21 -26.40 -3.48 -3.67
C HIS A 21 -27.78 -4.02 -4.02
N ASN A 22 -28.82 -3.42 -3.42
CA ASN A 22 -30.19 -3.78 -3.77
C ASN A 22 -30.44 -3.39 -5.26
N PRO A 23 -30.80 -4.34 -6.14
CA PRO A 23 -30.95 -4.09 -7.57
C PRO A 23 -32.16 -3.20 -7.92
N LYS A 24 -33.02 -2.90 -6.94
CA LYS A 24 -34.18 -2.01 -7.08
C LYS A 24 -33.99 -0.65 -6.42
N ASP A 25 -33.22 -0.58 -5.35
CA ASP A 25 -32.91 0.66 -4.64
C ASP A 25 -31.49 0.58 -4.03
N PRO A 26 -30.47 1.13 -4.69
CA PRO A 26 -29.08 1.03 -4.22
C PRO A 26 -28.81 1.74 -2.89
N TYR A 27 -29.79 2.46 -2.32
CA TYR A 27 -29.67 3.16 -1.05
C TYR A 27 -30.49 2.54 0.10
N ASP A 28 -31.10 1.36 -0.09
CA ASP A 28 -31.82 0.68 0.99
C ASP A 28 -30.83 0.15 2.06
N PRO A 29 -30.82 0.73 3.29
CA PRO A 29 -29.87 0.34 4.33
C PRO A 29 -30.26 -0.97 5.02
N ASN A 30 -31.47 -1.48 4.80
CA ASN A 30 -31.97 -2.69 5.45
C ASN A 30 -31.80 -3.93 4.58
N TRP A 31 -31.54 -3.76 3.28
CA TRP A 31 -31.33 -4.86 2.37
C TRP A 31 -29.91 -5.42 2.53
N LYS A 32 -29.82 -6.72 2.77
CA LYS A 32 -28.56 -7.45 2.88
C LYS A 32 -28.62 -8.66 1.98
N GLU A 33 -27.64 -8.83 1.10
CA GLU A 33 -27.49 -10.11 0.41
C GLU A 33 -27.22 -11.22 1.42
N PRO A 34 -27.67 -12.45 1.15
CA PRO A 34 -27.28 -13.59 1.95
C PRO A 34 -25.76 -13.73 1.91
N LYS A 35 -25.17 -14.01 3.08
CA LYS A 35 -23.74 -14.34 3.18
C LYS A 35 -23.46 -15.58 2.33
N ILE A 36 -22.32 -15.58 1.63
CA ILE A 36 -21.90 -16.69 0.79
C ILE A 36 -20.62 -17.27 1.37
N ASP A 37 -20.64 -18.56 1.68
CA ASP A 37 -19.43 -19.27 2.06
C ASP A 37 -18.70 -19.73 0.81
N VAL A 38 -17.46 -19.29 0.66
CA VAL A 38 -16.58 -19.65 -0.45
C VAL A 38 -15.39 -20.43 0.11
N MET A 39 -15.10 -21.56 -0.52
CA MET A 39 -13.90 -22.34 -0.22
C MET A 39 -12.75 -21.82 -1.08
N LEU A 40 -11.69 -21.35 -0.43
CA LEU A 40 -10.46 -20.89 -1.05
C LEU A 40 -9.35 -21.91 -0.82
N TYR A 41 -8.31 -21.88 -1.66
CA TYR A 41 -7.15 -22.79 -1.55
C TYR A 41 -5.84 -22.01 -1.53
N PRO A 42 -5.56 -21.23 -0.47
CA PRO A 42 -4.41 -20.33 -0.39
C PRO A 42 -3.07 -21.03 -0.67
N GLU A 43 -2.94 -22.28 -0.27
CA GLU A 43 -1.74 -23.12 -0.43
C GLU A 43 -1.41 -23.44 -1.89
N THR A 44 -2.39 -23.34 -2.80
CA THR A 44 -2.21 -23.53 -4.24
C THR A 44 -2.47 -22.27 -5.07
N GLN A 45 -2.71 -21.12 -4.44
CA GLN A 45 -3.11 -19.85 -5.09
C GLN A 45 -2.14 -19.40 -6.22
N ASN A 46 -0.88 -19.86 -6.18
CA ASN A 46 0.15 -19.58 -7.19
C ASN A 46 0.84 -20.86 -7.72
N ILE A 47 0.22 -22.03 -7.55
CA ILE A 47 0.79 -23.33 -7.93
C ILE A 47 -0.14 -23.99 -8.95
N PRO A 48 0.31 -24.15 -10.21
CA PRO A 48 -0.47 -24.87 -11.21
C PRO A 48 -0.79 -26.30 -10.73
N LEU A 49 -2.08 -26.65 -10.73
CA LEU A 49 -2.55 -27.99 -10.33
C LEU A 49 -2.19 -29.07 -11.37
N ASP A 50 -2.07 -28.68 -12.64
CA ASP A 50 -1.57 -29.56 -13.70
C ASP A 50 -0.04 -29.64 -13.65
N ASN A 51 0.48 -30.87 -13.57
CA ASN A 51 1.90 -31.16 -13.59
C ASN A 51 2.59 -30.65 -14.87
N LEU A 52 1.91 -30.63 -16.02
CA LEU A 52 2.47 -30.12 -17.28
C LEU A 52 2.74 -28.61 -17.21
N SER A 53 1.97 -27.89 -16.41
CA SER A 53 2.05 -26.44 -16.23
C SER A 53 2.98 -26.01 -15.10
N LYS A 54 3.69 -26.94 -14.43
CA LYS A 54 4.62 -26.62 -13.33
C LYS A 54 5.66 -25.56 -13.66
N HIS A 55 6.11 -25.52 -14.91
CA HIS A 55 7.10 -24.56 -15.39
C HIS A 55 6.57 -23.11 -15.45
N LEU A 56 5.25 -22.91 -15.38
CA LEU A 56 4.60 -21.59 -15.32
C LEU A 56 4.52 -21.04 -13.89
N ARG A 57 4.94 -21.81 -12.88
CA ARG A 57 4.98 -21.32 -11.50
C ARG A 57 6.00 -20.16 -11.41
N PRO A 58 5.60 -18.99 -10.88
CA PRO A 58 6.55 -17.91 -10.65
C PRO A 58 7.71 -18.37 -9.74
N PRO A 59 8.92 -17.81 -9.93
CA PRO A 59 10.03 -18.13 -9.05
C PRO A 59 9.74 -17.68 -7.62
N PRO A 60 10.40 -18.30 -6.61
CA PRO A 60 10.29 -17.83 -5.23
C PRO A 60 10.98 -16.45 -5.06
N PRO A 61 10.57 -15.67 -4.04
CA PRO A 61 11.13 -14.37 -3.69
C PRO A 61 12.66 -14.34 -3.60
N ARG A 62 13.31 -13.37 -4.26
CA ARG A 62 14.76 -13.15 -4.28
C ARG A 62 15.09 -11.76 -3.77
N ILE A 63 15.20 -11.63 -2.46
CA ILE A 63 15.44 -10.33 -1.82
C ILE A 63 16.91 -10.25 -1.39
N PRO A 64 17.65 -9.19 -1.75
CA PRO A 64 19.02 -8.99 -1.28
C PRO A 64 19.06 -8.72 0.24
N ASP A 65 20.23 -8.95 0.86
CA ASP A 65 20.42 -8.71 2.31
C ASP A 65 20.16 -7.25 2.71
N SER A 66 20.40 -6.33 1.78
CA SER A 66 19.84 -4.98 1.87
C SER A 66 19.16 -4.54 0.60
N TYR A 67 18.07 -3.83 0.80
CA TYR A 67 17.21 -3.28 -0.23
C TYR A 67 16.74 -1.90 0.17
N ASP A 68 16.43 -1.09 -0.85
CA ASP A 68 15.79 0.21 -0.71
C ASP A 68 14.34 0.14 -1.20
N ILE A 69 13.49 1.03 -0.69
CA ILE A 69 12.07 1.10 -1.07
C ILE A 69 11.79 2.50 -1.63
N PHE A 70 11.29 2.55 -2.86
CA PHE A 70 10.71 3.74 -3.43
C PHE A 70 9.21 3.82 -3.07
N VAL A 71 8.76 4.99 -2.60
CA VAL A 71 7.37 5.29 -2.29
C VAL A 71 6.89 6.43 -3.17
N GLY A 72 5.96 6.15 -4.07
CA GLY A 72 5.36 7.13 -4.95
C GLY A 72 4.11 7.76 -4.33
N LEU A 73 4.09 9.09 -4.22
CA LEU A 73 2.90 9.90 -3.92
C LEU A 73 2.50 10.80 -5.11
N SER A 74 1.20 10.86 -5.41
CA SER A 74 0.62 11.82 -6.36
C SER A 74 -0.27 12.79 -5.60
N SER A 75 0.16 14.05 -5.48
CA SER A 75 -0.55 15.12 -4.79
C SER A 75 -1.23 16.06 -5.79
N PHE A 76 -2.42 16.53 -5.45
CA PHE A 76 -3.11 17.60 -6.18
C PHE A 76 -3.61 18.62 -5.18
N ARG A 77 -2.88 19.73 -5.05
CA ARG A 77 -3.21 20.85 -4.15
C ARG A 77 -3.46 20.41 -2.69
N ASP A 78 -2.76 19.36 -2.25
CA ASP A 78 -2.96 18.70 -0.95
C ASP A 78 -1.67 18.68 -0.12
N GLY A 79 -0.97 19.82 -0.08
CA GLY A 79 0.36 19.92 0.52
C GLY A 79 0.41 19.53 1.99
N GLU A 80 -0.58 19.91 2.80
CA GLU A 80 -0.62 19.61 4.24
C GLU A 80 -0.71 18.10 4.51
N ARG A 81 -1.65 17.41 3.86
CA ARG A 81 -1.82 15.96 4.05
C ARG A 81 -0.68 15.18 3.43
N CYS A 82 -0.17 15.62 2.28
CA CYS A 82 1.01 15.03 1.65
C CYS A 82 2.25 15.15 2.53
N GLY A 83 2.47 16.32 3.14
CA GLY A 83 3.52 16.50 4.12
C GLY A 83 3.40 15.54 5.31
N TYR A 84 2.18 15.31 5.79
CA TYR A 84 1.89 14.36 6.87
C TYR A 84 2.13 12.89 6.46
N THR A 85 1.77 12.50 5.23
CA THR A 85 2.06 11.17 4.69
C THR A 85 3.57 10.92 4.62
N LEU A 86 4.35 11.87 4.08
CA LEU A 86 5.81 11.79 4.08
C LEU A 86 6.37 11.69 5.50
N PHE A 87 5.87 12.53 6.41
CA PHE A 87 6.32 12.59 7.80
C PHE A 87 6.11 11.26 8.52
N THR A 88 4.90 10.71 8.48
CA THR A 88 4.60 9.41 9.09
C THR A 88 5.37 8.28 8.42
N GLY A 89 5.57 8.34 7.10
CA GLY A 89 6.35 7.37 6.35
C GLY A 89 7.79 7.25 6.83
N PHE A 90 8.46 8.37 7.11
CA PHE A 90 9.80 8.36 7.69
C PHE A 90 9.81 8.08 9.20
N LEU A 91 8.92 8.72 9.96
CA LEU A 91 8.89 8.63 11.42
C LEU A 91 8.65 7.20 11.90
N ARG A 92 7.79 6.46 11.21
CA ARG A 92 7.30 5.15 11.64
C ARG A 92 8.01 3.98 10.97
N ALA A 93 9.03 4.24 10.15
CA ALA A 93 9.85 3.21 9.52
C ALA A 93 10.99 2.74 10.43
N ILE A 94 11.37 1.47 10.30
CA ILE A 94 12.54 0.90 10.99
C ILE A 94 13.84 1.32 10.30
N ARG A 95 13.86 1.39 8.96
CA ARG A 95 15.04 1.78 8.18
C ARG A 95 14.77 3.03 7.33
N PRO A 96 14.54 4.20 7.95
CA PRO A 96 14.18 5.42 7.22
C PRO A 96 15.27 5.86 6.23
N ASN A 97 16.55 5.55 6.48
CA ASN A 97 17.67 5.87 5.58
C ASN A 97 17.66 5.10 4.24
N ARG A 98 16.75 4.12 4.08
CA ARG A 98 16.60 3.28 2.86
C ARG A 98 15.27 3.50 2.14
N LEU A 99 14.57 4.56 2.52
CA LEU A 99 13.31 4.95 1.91
C LEU A 99 13.55 6.13 0.98
N PHE A 100 13.02 6.07 -0.23
CA PHE A 100 13.05 7.18 -1.17
C PHE A 100 11.63 7.53 -1.55
N PHE A 101 11.23 8.79 -1.38
CA PHE A 101 9.90 9.23 -1.74
C PHE A 101 9.95 10.00 -3.06
N GLY A 102 9.06 9.63 -3.99
CA GLY A 102 8.82 10.37 -5.22
C GLY A 102 7.45 11.02 -5.19
N VAL A 103 7.43 12.35 -5.17
CA VAL A 103 6.20 13.15 -5.09
C VAL A 103 5.98 13.83 -6.43
N VAL A 104 4.86 13.56 -7.08
CA VAL A 104 4.36 14.43 -8.15
C VAL A 104 3.40 15.41 -7.51
N ASP A 105 3.82 16.67 -7.40
CA ASP A 105 3.08 17.70 -6.67
C ASP A 105 2.43 18.67 -7.66
N GLN A 106 1.10 18.62 -7.76
CA GLN A 106 0.34 19.47 -8.69
C GLN A 106 -0.27 20.65 -7.93
N VAL A 107 0.33 21.83 -8.05
CA VAL A 107 0.07 23.02 -7.21
C VAL A 107 -0.21 24.29 -8.02
N LEU A 108 -0.87 25.27 -7.40
CA LEU A 108 -0.93 26.66 -7.86
C LEU A 108 0.05 27.54 -7.07
N GLU A 109 0.30 28.76 -7.55
CA GLU A 109 1.27 29.71 -6.96
C GLU A 109 1.04 30.01 -5.45
N ASN A 110 -0.21 29.92 -4.98
CA ASN A 110 -0.57 30.20 -3.57
C ASN A 110 -0.74 28.93 -2.71
N ASP A 111 -0.60 27.74 -3.30
CA ASP A 111 -0.71 26.50 -2.54
C ASP A 111 0.60 26.22 -1.80
N THR A 112 0.52 25.59 -0.64
CA THR A 112 1.71 25.03 0.01
C THR A 112 2.11 23.73 -0.67
N THR A 113 3.41 23.50 -0.82
CA THR A 113 3.91 22.25 -1.42
C THR A 113 4.02 21.16 -0.36
N CYS A 114 3.89 19.91 -0.80
CA CYS A 114 4.04 18.73 0.04
C CYS A 114 5.38 18.73 0.80
N LEU A 115 6.45 19.17 0.13
CA LEU A 115 7.78 19.24 0.71
C LEU A 115 7.90 20.31 1.81
N ILE A 116 7.29 21.48 1.62
CA ILE A 116 7.30 22.55 2.62
C ILE A 116 6.60 22.08 3.90
N GLU A 117 5.43 21.47 3.77
CA GLU A 117 4.67 20.96 4.93
C GLU A 117 5.39 19.79 5.61
N TYR A 118 6.00 18.89 4.86
CA TYR A 118 6.88 17.86 5.43
C TYR A 118 8.01 18.47 6.26
N CYS A 119 8.75 19.45 5.72
CA CYS A 119 9.88 20.04 6.41
C CYS A 119 9.47 20.74 7.72
N LYS A 120 8.27 21.36 7.77
CA LYS A 120 7.73 21.93 9.01
C LYS A 120 7.51 20.86 10.08
N LEU A 121 6.88 19.74 9.71
CA LEU A 121 6.67 18.61 10.63
C LEU A 121 8.00 17.98 11.07
N ALA A 122 8.92 17.77 10.12
CA ALA A 122 10.24 17.22 10.37
C ALA A 122 11.07 18.09 11.31
N HIS A 123 11.04 19.42 11.17
CA HIS A 123 11.76 20.34 12.06
C HIS A 123 11.19 20.31 13.49
N ASN A 124 9.87 20.20 13.64
CA ASN A 124 9.24 20.11 14.96
C ASN A 124 9.64 18.82 15.70
N GLU A 125 9.75 17.70 14.97
CA GLU A 125 10.14 16.39 15.54
C GLU A 125 11.66 16.25 15.73
N TRP A 126 12.44 16.79 14.79
CA TRP A 126 13.90 16.74 14.80
C TRP A 126 14.51 18.16 14.72
N PRO A 127 14.52 18.92 15.84
CA PRO A 127 14.87 20.34 15.84
C PRO A 127 16.31 20.68 15.41
N TYR A 128 17.21 19.68 15.41
CA TYR A 128 18.61 19.87 15.02
C TYR A 128 18.85 19.74 13.51
N ASP A 129 17.82 19.37 12.74
CA ASP A 129 17.85 19.31 11.28
C ASP A 129 16.78 20.25 10.71
N ASP A 130 17.14 21.08 9.73
CA ASP A 130 16.19 22.01 9.10
C ASP A 130 15.08 21.27 8.33
N CYS A 131 15.43 20.13 7.71
CA CYS A 131 14.50 19.23 7.06
C CYS A 131 15.15 17.86 6.93
N ARG A 132 15.01 17.03 7.97
CA ARG A 132 15.56 15.67 7.99
C ARG A 132 15.06 14.87 6.77
N PHE A 133 15.90 13.97 6.23
CA PHE A 133 15.61 13.14 5.04
C PHE A 133 15.24 13.90 3.74
N ARG A 134 15.44 15.22 3.67
CA ARG A 134 15.20 16.02 2.46
C ARG A 134 15.85 15.46 1.20
N SER A 135 17.05 14.88 1.31
CA SER A 135 17.80 14.28 0.19
C SER A 135 17.16 13.00 -0.36
N GLN A 136 16.28 12.37 0.42
CA GLN A 136 15.56 11.15 0.06
C GLN A 136 14.18 11.46 -0.57
N ILE A 137 13.81 12.74 -0.70
CA ILE A 137 12.54 13.17 -1.30
C ILE A 137 12.82 13.82 -2.67
N ARG A 138 12.30 13.19 -3.71
CA ARG A 138 12.35 13.63 -5.10
C ARG A 138 10.99 14.22 -5.46
N VAL A 139 10.95 15.44 -5.97
CA VAL A 139 9.69 16.15 -6.28
C VAL A 139 9.68 16.51 -7.76
N ASP A 140 8.61 16.13 -8.45
CA ASP A 140 8.22 16.63 -9.77
C ASP A 140 7.03 17.57 -9.58
N GLU A 141 7.31 18.88 -9.55
CA GLU A 141 6.30 19.91 -9.34
C GLU A 141 5.69 20.32 -10.67
N LEU A 142 4.36 20.28 -10.75
CA LEU A 142 3.59 20.62 -11.94
C LEU A 142 2.54 21.69 -11.59
N HIS A 143 2.26 22.58 -12.53
CA HIS A 143 1.16 23.52 -12.36
C HIS A 143 -0.18 22.78 -12.38
N ALA A 144 -1.08 23.04 -11.43
CA ALA A 144 -2.34 22.30 -11.28
C ALA A 144 -3.21 22.32 -12.55
N ASP A 145 -3.19 23.39 -13.35
CA ASP A 145 -3.93 23.46 -14.63
C ASP A 145 -3.45 22.45 -15.68
N SER A 146 -2.22 21.96 -15.54
CA SER A 146 -1.65 20.91 -16.40
C SER A 146 -2.07 19.51 -15.97
N ALA A 147 -2.75 19.36 -14.82
CA ALA A 147 -3.21 18.07 -14.33
C ALA A 147 -4.14 17.36 -15.32
N ARG A 148 -3.98 16.05 -15.43
CA ARG A 148 -4.78 15.16 -16.29
C ARG A 148 -5.27 13.92 -15.53
N GLY A 149 -5.38 14.03 -14.21
CA GLY A 149 -5.82 12.96 -13.32
C GLY A 149 -4.72 12.00 -12.87
N PRO A 150 -5.07 10.95 -12.10
CA PRO A 150 -4.12 10.11 -11.38
C PRO A 150 -3.22 9.25 -12.29
N VAL A 151 -3.70 8.87 -13.48
CA VAL A 151 -2.89 8.10 -14.44
C VAL A 151 -1.71 8.95 -14.96
N PHE A 152 -1.96 10.23 -15.23
CA PHE A 152 -0.94 11.16 -15.67
C PHE A 152 0.10 11.40 -14.56
N ALA A 153 -0.36 11.61 -13.32
CA ALA A 153 0.53 11.78 -12.19
C ALA A 153 1.39 10.52 -11.96
N ARG A 154 0.81 9.32 -11.99
CA ARG A 154 1.55 8.04 -11.87
C ARG A 154 2.56 7.81 -12.99
N HIS A 155 2.27 8.26 -14.21
CA HIS A 155 3.26 8.24 -15.29
C HIS A 155 4.47 9.14 -14.98
N HIS A 156 4.24 10.31 -14.41
CA HIS A 156 5.32 11.19 -13.97
C HIS A 156 6.14 10.59 -12.82
N GLN A 157 5.48 9.91 -11.87
CA GLN A 157 6.15 9.23 -10.76
C GLN A 157 7.16 8.19 -11.23
N GLN A 158 6.91 7.49 -12.35
CA GLN A 158 7.86 6.51 -12.90
C GLN A 158 9.23 7.12 -13.23
N LYS A 159 9.29 8.42 -13.53
CA LYS A 159 10.55 9.14 -13.82
C LYS A 159 11.39 9.37 -12.56
N LEU A 160 10.77 9.28 -11.38
CA LEU A 160 11.42 9.49 -10.09
C LEU A 160 12.00 8.21 -9.49
N ILE A 161 11.68 7.05 -10.07
CA ILE A 161 12.24 5.75 -9.69
C ILE A 161 13.68 5.65 -10.20
N HIS A 162 14.57 5.10 -9.37
CA HIS A 162 15.96 4.80 -9.72
C HIS A 162 16.23 3.30 -9.50
N ASP A 163 17.26 2.97 -8.73
CA ASP A 163 17.74 1.61 -8.53
C ASP A 163 17.15 0.96 -7.26
N GLU A 164 15.99 1.42 -6.78
CA GLU A 164 15.32 0.84 -5.62
C GLU A 164 14.76 -0.56 -5.92
N GLU A 165 14.87 -1.49 -4.96
CA GLU A 165 14.44 -2.88 -5.13
C GLU A 165 12.91 -3.02 -5.12
N PHE A 166 12.25 -2.25 -4.25
CA PHE A 166 10.80 -2.26 -4.10
C PHE A 166 10.19 -0.92 -4.49
N CYS A 167 9.01 -0.96 -5.07
CA CYS A 167 8.18 0.21 -5.34
C CYS A 167 6.83 0.05 -4.65
N LEU A 168 6.43 1.07 -3.92
CA LEU A 168 5.12 1.19 -3.27
C LEU A 168 4.42 2.45 -3.81
N GLN A 169 3.18 2.29 -4.26
CA GLN A 169 2.33 3.43 -4.61
C GLN A 169 1.35 3.68 -3.47
N VAL A 170 1.30 4.91 -2.98
CA VAL A 170 0.38 5.34 -1.92
C VAL A 170 -0.32 6.63 -2.35
N ASP A 171 -1.50 6.88 -1.80
CA ASP A 171 -2.21 8.14 -1.98
C ASP A 171 -1.56 9.23 -1.11
N ALA A 172 -1.63 10.49 -1.55
CA ALA A 172 -0.92 11.59 -0.91
C ALA A 172 -1.53 12.04 0.44
N HIS A 173 -2.57 11.39 0.93
CA HIS A 173 -3.21 11.72 2.22
C HIS A 173 -3.25 10.53 3.19
N SER A 174 -2.54 9.45 2.87
CA SER A 174 -2.46 8.28 3.75
C SER A 174 -1.57 8.50 4.97
N ALA A 175 -1.71 7.65 5.98
CA ALA A 175 -0.80 7.59 7.10
C ALA A 175 -0.19 6.20 7.24
N PHE A 176 1.12 6.15 7.44
CA PHE A 176 1.83 4.90 7.65
C PHE A 176 1.71 4.43 9.09
N THR A 177 1.63 3.13 9.32
CA THR A 177 1.69 2.57 10.67
C THR A 177 3.14 2.29 11.06
N LYS A 178 3.36 2.02 12.35
CA LYS A 178 4.66 1.62 12.85
C LYS A 178 5.19 0.37 12.13
N ASP A 179 6.49 0.38 11.84
CA ASP A 179 7.28 -0.71 11.27
C ASP A 179 6.83 -1.16 9.87
N TRP A 180 6.17 -0.26 9.12
CA TRP A 180 5.54 -0.58 7.85
C TRP A 180 6.51 -1.10 6.78
N ASP A 181 7.75 -0.58 6.77
CA ASP A 181 8.77 -0.89 5.77
C ASP A 181 9.24 -2.35 5.85
N LEU A 182 9.19 -2.96 7.05
CA LEU A 182 9.39 -4.39 7.20
C LEU A 182 8.12 -5.18 6.92
N GLY A 183 6.96 -4.67 7.36
CA GLY A 183 5.66 -5.33 7.18
C GLY A 183 5.37 -5.64 5.71
N VAL A 184 5.42 -4.64 4.83
CA VAL A 184 5.09 -4.81 3.41
C VAL A 184 6.00 -5.81 2.69
N VAL A 185 7.29 -5.84 3.04
CA VAL A 185 8.25 -6.77 2.42
C VAL A 185 8.09 -8.17 2.98
N SER A 186 7.76 -8.31 4.26
CA SER A 186 7.42 -9.60 4.87
C SER A 186 6.19 -10.20 4.21
N ASP A 187 5.14 -9.40 4.00
CA ASP A 187 3.92 -9.83 3.32
C ASP A 187 4.21 -10.25 1.87
N TRP A 188 5.02 -9.46 1.15
CA TRP A 188 5.40 -9.79 -0.22
C TRP A 188 6.20 -11.10 -0.29
N LYS A 189 7.14 -11.30 0.65
CA LYS A 189 7.90 -12.55 0.77
C LYS A 189 7.00 -13.75 1.09
N ALA A 190 5.96 -13.56 1.90
CA ALA A 190 5.02 -14.61 2.27
C ALA A 190 4.21 -15.14 1.08
N THR A 191 4.04 -14.34 0.01
CA THR A 191 3.37 -14.79 -1.22
C THR A 191 4.07 -15.94 -1.93
N ASN A 192 5.37 -16.14 -1.66
CA ASN A 192 6.23 -17.10 -2.34
C ASN A 192 6.16 -16.98 -3.88
N ASN A 193 6.07 -15.74 -4.37
CA ASN A 193 5.96 -15.40 -5.79
C ASN A 193 6.74 -14.11 -6.08
N GLU A 194 7.85 -14.22 -6.80
CA GLU A 194 8.70 -13.10 -7.24
C GLU A 194 7.96 -12.09 -8.15
N MET A 195 6.86 -12.51 -8.75
CA MET A 195 6.03 -11.67 -9.62
C MET A 195 4.79 -11.14 -8.88
N ALA A 196 4.73 -11.29 -7.55
CA ALA A 196 3.59 -10.85 -6.78
C ALA A 196 3.45 -9.33 -6.81
N VAL A 197 2.21 -8.88 -6.98
CA VAL A 197 1.81 -7.49 -6.77
C VAL A 197 0.85 -7.50 -5.60
N LEU A 198 1.23 -6.81 -4.53
CA LEU A 198 0.35 -6.60 -3.39
C LEU A 198 -0.48 -5.35 -3.61
N SER A 199 -1.77 -5.45 -3.31
CA SER A 199 -2.65 -4.29 -3.18
C SER A 199 -3.56 -4.51 -1.99
N THR A 200 -3.93 -3.40 -1.37
CA THR A 200 -4.95 -3.40 -0.34
C THR A 200 -5.82 -2.17 -0.54
N TYR A 201 -7.08 -2.30 -0.15
CA TYR A 201 -7.84 -1.12 0.19
C TYR A 201 -7.40 -0.66 1.57
N LEU A 202 -7.37 0.64 1.70
CA LEU A 202 -6.88 1.32 2.88
C LEU A 202 -8.09 1.59 3.81
N HIS A 203 -7.89 1.67 5.13
CA HIS A 203 -9.01 1.89 6.07
C HIS A 203 -9.19 3.38 6.41
N ASP A 204 -10.27 3.78 7.10
CA ASP A 204 -10.33 5.13 7.69
C ASP A 204 -9.17 5.33 8.68
N LEU A 205 -8.67 6.55 8.83
CA LEU A 205 -7.69 6.92 9.84
C LEU A 205 -8.29 6.82 11.26
N HIS A 206 -9.59 7.06 11.40
CA HIS A 206 -10.26 7.04 12.70
C HIS A 206 -10.32 5.63 13.29
N ASN A 207 -9.72 5.45 14.47
CA ASN A 207 -9.69 4.22 15.28
C ASN A 207 -8.75 3.10 14.78
N PHE A 208 -8.27 3.14 13.52
CA PHE A 208 -7.35 2.12 12.97
C PHE A 208 -5.87 2.43 13.22
N ILE A 209 -5.53 3.69 13.49
CA ILE A 209 -4.19 4.08 13.92
C ILE A 209 -4.30 4.66 15.32
N SER A 210 -3.65 4.02 16.29
CA SER A 210 -3.52 4.54 17.66
C SER A 210 -2.65 5.79 17.68
N ASP A 211 -2.74 6.58 18.75
CA ASP A 211 -1.95 7.81 18.92
C ASP A 211 -0.43 7.55 18.82
N ASP A 212 0.04 6.35 19.17
CA ASP A 212 1.43 5.92 19.07
C ASP A 212 1.84 5.43 17.67
N GLY A 213 0.91 5.44 16.70
CA GLY A 213 1.11 4.93 15.34
C GLY A 213 0.96 3.42 15.19
N SER A 214 0.55 2.70 16.24
CA SER A 214 0.24 1.28 16.13
C SER A 214 -1.04 1.04 15.32
N ASN A 215 -1.07 -0.07 14.58
CA ASN A 215 -2.20 -0.46 13.77
C ASN A 215 -3.22 -1.24 14.62
N ASN A 216 -4.38 -0.63 14.86
CA ASN A 216 -5.55 -1.33 15.37
C ASN A 216 -6.20 -2.04 14.19
N GLY A 217 -5.70 -3.24 13.90
CA GLY A 217 -6.14 -4.03 12.75
C GLY A 217 -7.66 -4.11 12.64
N ALA A 218 -8.16 -4.12 11.42
CA ALA A 218 -9.60 -4.19 11.20
C ALA A 218 -10.18 -5.54 11.64
N ASN A 219 -11.36 -5.48 12.27
CA ASN A 219 -12.15 -6.67 12.61
C ASN A 219 -12.81 -7.33 11.38
N TYR A 220 -12.44 -6.91 10.16
CA TYR A 220 -12.96 -7.40 8.90
C TYR A 220 -11.82 -7.52 7.89
N ASP A 221 -11.69 -8.70 7.30
CA ASP A 221 -10.70 -8.98 6.26
C ASP A 221 -11.06 -8.19 5.01
N HIS A 222 -10.13 -7.36 4.53
CA HIS A 222 -10.26 -6.82 3.19
C HIS A 222 -10.08 -7.94 2.16
N CYS A 223 -10.61 -7.72 0.96
CA CYS A 223 -10.72 -8.71 -0.12
C CYS A 223 -9.37 -9.24 -0.67
N MET A 224 -8.26 -9.05 0.05
CA MET A 224 -6.94 -9.58 -0.25
C MET A 224 -6.41 -10.23 1.02
N CYS A 225 -6.05 -11.51 0.90
CA CYS A 225 -5.60 -12.41 1.97
C CYS A 225 -4.82 -11.67 3.08
N SER A 226 -5.52 -11.28 4.15
CA SER A 226 -4.86 -10.86 5.38
C SER A 226 -4.28 -12.13 6.01
N TYR A 227 -2.98 -12.13 6.31
CA TYR A 227 -2.47 -13.10 7.27
C TYR A 227 -2.92 -12.60 8.65
N PRO A 228 -3.55 -13.45 9.49
CA PRO A 228 -4.18 -13.05 10.75
C PRO A 228 -3.23 -12.51 11.82
N TYR A 229 -1.96 -12.27 11.49
CA TYR A 229 -0.91 -11.86 12.41
C TYR A 229 -0.33 -10.46 12.14
N TYR A 230 -0.61 -9.84 10.98
CA TYR A 230 -0.11 -8.49 10.67
C TYR A 230 -1.13 -7.71 9.84
N PRO A 231 -1.81 -6.69 10.41
CA PRO A 231 -2.67 -5.82 9.62
C PRO A 231 -1.85 -4.98 8.63
N PHE A 232 -2.41 -4.71 7.44
CA PHE A 232 -1.71 -3.98 6.37
C PHE A 232 -1.17 -2.63 6.86
N PRO A 233 0.06 -2.27 6.52
CA PRO A 233 0.76 -1.22 7.26
C PRO A 233 0.58 0.20 6.68
N VAL A 234 -0.39 0.38 5.78
CA VAL A 234 -0.81 1.65 5.20
C VAL A 234 -2.33 1.77 5.32
N VAL A 235 -2.83 2.96 5.66
CA VAL A 235 -4.25 3.24 5.92
C VAL A 235 -4.67 4.56 5.22
N ASP A 236 -5.96 4.67 4.82
CA ASP A 236 -6.72 5.72 4.07
C ASP A 236 -7.41 5.40 2.69
N ILE A 237 -8.75 5.32 2.62
CA ILE A 237 -9.55 5.47 1.36
C ILE A 237 -10.00 6.93 1.21
N SER A 238 -9.68 7.57 0.09
CA SER A 238 -10.49 8.65 -0.46
C SER A 238 -10.36 8.76 -1.98
N PHE A 239 -11.50 8.71 -2.67
CA PHE A 239 -11.61 9.05 -4.09
C PHE A 239 -11.25 10.52 -4.31
N LEU A 240 -10.42 10.83 -5.31
CA LEU A 240 -10.45 12.12 -6.00
C LEU A 240 -11.71 12.20 -6.88
#